data_AF-A0A2V7UFL4-F1
#
_entry.id   AF-A0A2V7UFL4-F1
#
_cell.length_a   1.000
_cell.length_b   1.000
_cell.length_c   1.000
_cell.angle_alpha   90.00
_cell.angle_beta   90.00
_cell.angle_gamma   90.00
#
_symmetry.space_group_name_H-M   'P 1'
#
loop_
_entity.id
_entity.type
_entity.pdbx_description
1 polymer ?
#
loop_
_entity_poly.entity_id
_entity_poly.type
_entity_poly.pdbx_seq_one_letter_code
_entity_poly.pdbx_strand_id
1 'polypeptide(L)'
;MSDLFTPGPVPTAAAPVVAPLISRSPLLDAEKLHVYRLAVQFQALANRLVPRQRGELPATLRDQLDRASVSIVLNIAEGAGRFSPPDKGRFYSIARGSATECGAVLDLLLARHLVSKSLHHEARSLIVRIVQMLTRLADRMTRRSGNVHIHVPGRVGLHWPGMDRVVAFVDDLMFLSRIREAAKARGLEVQGARTVADLLAACREAPRLVILDLDRGRPPANEALAALRGEPALASLPIVGFFSHVHADRGQQAREAGCTRAMPRSVFVKELDTLLASPPASR
;
A
#
# COMPACT_ATOMS: atom_id res chain seq x y z
N MET A 1 29.70 -52.05 -18.72
CA MET A 1 30.03 -50.76 -19.35
C MET A 1 29.02 -50.56 -20.47
N SER A 2 28.37 -49.39 -20.47
CA SER A 2 27.53 -48.83 -21.54
C SER A 2 26.17 -49.50 -21.77
N ASP A 3 25.11 -48.86 -21.28
CA ASP A 3 23.85 -48.57 -22.04
C ASP A 3 22.68 -48.26 -21.09
N LEU A 4 22.90 -47.28 -20.21
CA LEU A 4 21.83 -46.59 -19.49
C LEU A 4 21.82 -45.14 -19.97
N PHE A 5 20.65 -44.66 -20.37
CA PHE A 5 20.34 -43.35 -20.96
C PHE A 5 20.51 -43.20 -22.48
N THR A 6 19.56 -43.76 -23.22
CA THR A 6 19.05 -43.09 -24.43
C THR A 6 18.02 -42.04 -23.98
N PRO A 7 18.21 -40.74 -24.25
CA PRO A 7 17.18 -39.75 -23.98
C PRO A 7 16.01 -39.99 -24.94
N GLY A 8 14.83 -40.28 -24.38
CA GLY A 8 13.59 -40.35 -25.15
C GLY A 8 13.31 -39.04 -25.89
N PRO A 9 12.50 -39.07 -26.96
CA PRO A 9 12.29 -37.92 -27.83
C PRO A 9 11.79 -36.72 -27.02
N VAL A 10 12.47 -35.58 -27.22
CA VAL A 10 12.04 -34.28 -26.69
C VAL A 10 10.67 -33.96 -27.32
N PRO A 11 9.63 -33.64 -26.53
CA PRO A 11 8.36 -33.22 -27.11
C PRO A 11 8.53 -31.86 -27.80
N THR A 12 8.67 -31.89 -29.12
CA THR A 12 8.57 -30.73 -30.00
C THR A 12 7.11 -30.54 -30.42
N ALA A 13 6.38 -29.67 -29.72
CA ALA A 13 5.27 -28.89 -30.27
C ALA A 13 4.69 -27.92 -29.23
N ALA A 14 4.74 -26.63 -29.58
CA ALA A 14 3.87 -25.52 -29.22
C ALA A 14 2.93 -25.65 -27.99
N ALA A 15 3.26 -24.89 -26.96
CA ALA A 15 2.40 -24.13 -26.03
C ALA A 15 0.93 -24.55 -25.83
N PRO A 16 0.47 -24.68 -24.57
CA PRO A 16 -0.68 -23.91 -24.15
C PRO A 16 -0.16 -22.54 -23.73
N VAL A 17 -0.21 -21.57 -24.65
CA VAL A 17 -0.77 -20.29 -24.24
C VAL A 17 -2.07 -20.71 -23.57
N VAL A 18 -2.33 -20.26 -22.35
CA VAL A 18 -3.67 -20.39 -21.79
C VAL A 18 -4.57 -19.64 -22.78
N ALA A 19 -5.06 -20.36 -23.80
CA ALA A 19 -6.25 -20.03 -24.54
C ALA A 19 -7.23 -19.66 -23.44
N PRO A 20 -7.93 -18.52 -23.56
CA PRO A 20 -8.80 -18.09 -22.47
C PRO A 20 -9.61 -19.32 -22.12
N LEU A 21 -9.50 -19.80 -20.87
CA LEU A 21 -10.18 -21.01 -20.39
C LEU A 21 -11.71 -20.96 -20.60
N ILE A 22 -12.17 -19.83 -21.14
CA ILE A 22 -13.46 -19.22 -21.09
C ILE A 22 -13.58 -18.30 -22.32
N SER A 23 -13.64 -18.86 -23.54
CA SER A 23 -13.86 -18.01 -24.74
C SER A 23 -15.31 -17.52 -24.86
N ARG A 24 -16.23 -17.95 -23.98
CA ARG A 24 -17.66 -17.58 -24.01
C ARG A 24 -18.37 -17.44 -22.65
N SER A 25 -17.69 -17.65 -21.52
CA SER A 25 -18.31 -17.54 -20.19
C SER A 25 -17.95 -16.20 -19.50
N PRO A 26 -18.78 -15.73 -18.57
CA PRO A 26 -18.54 -14.47 -17.87
C PRO A 26 -17.22 -14.52 -17.10
N LEU A 27 -16.47 -13.40 -17.15
CA LEU A 27 -15.17 -13.27 -16.49
C LEU A 27 -15.28 -12.41 -15.23
N LEU A 28 -14.68 -12.89 -14.15
CA LEU A 28 -14.37 -12.11 -12.96
C LEU A 28 -13.30 -11.07 -13.25
N ASP A 29 -13.24 -10.02 -12.43
CA ASP A 29 -12.32 -8.89 -12.66
C ASP A 29 -10.84 -9.28 -12.68
N ALA A 30 -10.48 -10.30 -11.90
CA ALA A 30 -9.13 -10.85 -11.88
C ALA A 30 -8.74 -11.49 -13.22
N GLU A 31 -9.66 -12.23 -13.84
CA GLU A 31 -9.41 -13.01 -15.07
C GLU A 31 -9.17 -12.10 -16.29
N LYS A 32 -9.68 -10.87 -16.23
CA LYS A 32 -9.41 -9.80 -17.19
C LYS A 32 -7.94 -9.36 -17.14
N LEU A 33 -7.28 -9.46 -15.98
CA LEU A 33 -5.88 -9.08 -15.81
C LEU A 33 -4.95 -10.13 -16.43
N HIS A 34 -4.07 -9.70 -17.34
CA HIS A 34 -3.06 -10.59 -17.91
C HIS A 34 -2.11 -11.16 -16.84
N VAL A 35 -1.78 -10.40 -15.80
CA VAL A 35 -0.92 -10.89 -14.71
C VAL A 35 -1.55 -12.06 -13.95
N TYR A 36 -2.88 -12.12 -13.86
CA TYR A 36 -3.58 -13.24 -13.24
C TYR A 36 -3.40 -14.52 -14.05
N ARG A 37 -3.56 -14.45 -15.37
CA ARG A 37 -3.36 -15.61 -16.27
C ARG A 37 -1.93 -16.14 -16.20
N LEU A 38 -0.94 -15.25 -16.15
CA LEU A 38 0.47 -15.63 -15.97
C LEU A 38 0.71 -16.28 -14.60
N ALA A 39 0.07 -15.77 -13.54
CA ALA A 39 0.18 -16.36 -12.20
C ALA A 39 -0.41 -17.78 -12.13
N VAL A 40 -1.56 -18.01 -12.78
CA VAL A 40 -2.15 -19.36 -12.91
C VAL A 40 -1.23 -20.29 -13.71
N GLN A 41 -0.67 -19.81 -14.83
CA GLN A 41 0.31 -20.58 -15.60
C GLN A 41 1.56 -20.92 -14.75
N PHE A 42 2.07 -19.95 -13.99
CA PHE A 42 3.19 -20.18 -13.10
C PHE A 42 2.87 -21.19 -12.00
N GLN A 43 1.70 -21.11 -11.37
CA GLN A 43 1.28 -22.09 -10.35
C GLN A 43 1.24 -23.51 -10.94
N ALA A 44 0.69 -23.67 -12.15
CA ALA A 44 0.60 -24.97 -12.79
C ALA A 44 2.01 -25.54 -13.09
N LEU A 45 2.96 -24.68 -13.46
CA LEU A 45 4.36 -25.04 -13.62
C LEU A 45 5.04 -25.35 -12.28
N ALA A 46 4.81 -24.54 -11.24
CA ALA A 46 5.33 -24.71 -9.88
C ALA A 46 4.95 -26.06 -9.26
N ASN A 47 3.70 -26.52 -9.46
CA ASN A 47 3.24 -27.82 -9.00
C ASN A 47 3.95 -28.99 -9.72
N ARG A 48 4.52 -28.75 -10.91
CA ARG A 48 5.24 -29.76 -11.71
C ARG A 48 6.76 -29.67 -11.58
N LEU A 49 7.27 -28.53 -11.13
CA LEU A 49 8.70 -28.25 -10.97
C LEU A 49 9.38 -29.19 -9.97
N VAL A 50 8.64 -29.72 -9.00
CA VAL A 50 9.21 -30.50 -7.90
C VAL A 50 8.63 -31.92 -7.89
N PRO A 51 9.37 -32.93 -8.37
CA PRO A 51 8.92 -34.32 -8.40
C PRO A 51 8.48 -34.81 -7.02
N ARG A 52 7.41 -35.61 -6.94
CA ARG A 52 6.86 -36.15 -5.67
C ARG A 52 7.67 -37.29 -5.06
N GLN A 53 8.83 -37.63 -5.63
CA GLN A 53 9.61 -38.77 -5.16
C GLN A 53 10.15 -38.51 -3.74
N ARG A 54 9.88 -39.46 -2.85
CA ARG A 54 10.34 -39.48 -1.45
C ARG A 54 11.87 -39.60 -1.45
N GLY A 55 12.56 -38.63 -0.84
CA GLY A 55 13.97 -38.80 -0.42
C GLY A 55 14.90 -37.63 -0.68
N GLU A 56 14.70 -36.84 -1.74
CA GLU A 56 15.74 -35.90 -2.23
C GLU A 56 15.41 -34.41 -2.06
N LEU A 57 14.18 -34.08 -1.69
CA LEU A 57 13.74 -32.70 -1.43
C LEU A 57 13.34 -32.52 0.04
N PRO A 58 13.83 -31.49 0.73
CA PRO A 58 13.19 -31.06 1.97
C PRO A 58 11.77 -30.62 1.60
N ALA A 59 10.75 -31.33 2.11
CA ALA A 59 9.34 -31.01 1.90
C ALA A 59 9.06 -29.49 2.04
N THR A 60 9.81 -28.85 2.94
CA THR A 60 9.87 -27.41 3.16
C THR A 60 9.97 -26.55 1.90
N LEU A 61 10.86 -26.83 0.94
CA LEU A 61 11.00 -25.97 -0.25
C LEU A 61 9.82 -26.13 -1.21
N ARG A 62 9.29 -27.35 -1.33
CA ARG A 62 8.09 -27.62 -2.12
C ARG A 62 6.89 -26.89 -1.52
N ASP A 63 6.71 -27.00 -0.21
CA ASP A 63 5.59 -26.38 0.50
C ASP A 63 5.70 -24.85 0.52
N GLN A 64 6.93 -24.31 0.53
CA GLN A 64 7.14 -22.87 0.35
C GLN A 64 6.79 -22.41 -1.06
N LEU A 65 7.26 -23.12 -2.10
CA LEU A 65 6.95 -22.79 -3.49
C LEU A 65 5.45 -22.87 -3.76
N ASP A 66 4.79 -23.94 -3.32
CA ASP A 66 3.35 -24.14 -3.52
C ASP A 66 2.54 -23.05 -2.83
N ARG A 67 2.74 -22.82 -1.53
CA ARG A 67 2.04 -21.76 -0.79
C ARG A 67 2.28 -20.37 -1.37
N ALA A 68 3.53 -20.04 -1.70
CA ALA A 68 3.85 -18.74 -2.29
C ALA A 68 3.19 -18.59 -3.66
N SER A 69 3.22 -19.62 -4.52
CA SER A 69 2.61 -19.58 -5.85
C SER A 69 1.09 -19.42 -5.81
N VAL A 70 0.41 -20.12 -4.89
CA VAL A 70 -1.02 -19.98 -4.63
C VAL A 70 -1.35 -18.58 -4.11
N SER A 71 -0.53 -18.05 -3.19
CA SER A 71 -0.67 -16.70 -2.63
C SER A 71 -0.65 -15.62 -3.72
N ILE A 72 0.16 -15.76 -4.76
CA ILE A 72 0.18 -14.81 -5.90
C ILE A 72 -1.20 -14.74 -6.55
N VAL A 73 -1.78 -15.90 -6.90
CA VAL A 73 -3.08 -15.99 -7.59
C VAL A 73 -4.19 -15.40 -6.72
N LEU A 74 -4.25 -15.81 -5.45
CA LEU A 74 -5.29 -15.37 -4.52
C LEU A 74 -5.23 -13.86 -4.23
N ASN A 75 -4.04 -13.31 -4.01
CA ASN A 75 -3.90 -11.88 -3.75
C ASN A 75 -4.17 -11.01 -5.00
N ILE A 76 -3.88 -11.51 -6.21
CA ILE A 76 -4.30 -10.81 -7.44
C ILE A 76 -5.84 -10.78 -7.54
N ALA A 77 -6.49 -11.91 -7.26
CA ALA A 77 -7.95 -11.99 -7.29
C ALA A 77 -8.61 -11.07 -6.26
N GLU A 78 -8.14 -11.14 -5.01
CA GLU A 78 -8.63 -10.30 -3.92
C GLU A 78 -8.43 -8.81 -4.24
N GLY A 79 -7.24 -8.43 -4.70
CA GLY A 79 -6.95 -7.06 -5.11
C GLY A 79 -7.79 -6.58 -6.28
N ALA A 80 -8.14 -7.45 -7.23
CA ALA A 80 -9.05 -7.09 -8.32
C ALA A 80 -10.48 -6.80 -7.80
N GLY A 81 -10.96 -7.57 -6.83
CA GLY A 81 -12.28 -7.46 -6.22
C GLY A 81 -12.45 -6.33 -5.21
N ARG A 82 -11.38 -5.70 -4.72
CA ARG A 82 -11.48 -4.51 -3.86
C ARG A 82 -12.06 -3.31 -4.60
N PHE A 83 -12.60 -2.35 -3.86
CA PHE A 83 -13.15 -1.12 -4.45
C PHE A 83 -12.13 0.02 -4.48
N SER A 84 -11.43 0.26 -3.37
CA SER A 84 -10.56 1.43 -3.25
C SER A 84 -9.17 1.20 -3.87
N PRO A 85 -8.60 2.17 -4.60
CA PRO A 85 -7.26 2.03 -5.16
C PRO A 85 -6.17 1.70 -4.13
N PRO A 86 -6.08 2.33 -2.94
CA PRO A 86 -5.05 1.98 -1.97
C PRO A 86 -5.11 0.51 -1.55
N ASP A 87 -6.32 -0.02 -1.35
CA ASP A 87 -6.53 -1.39 -0.91
C ASP A 87 -6.18 -2.38 -2.03
N LYS A 88 -6.56 -2.10 -3.29
CA LYS A 88 -6.05 -2.85 -4.46
C LYS A 88 -4.51 -2.90 -4.48
N GLY A 89 -3.87 -1.75 -4.26
CA GLY A 89 -2.42 -1.61 -4.27
C GLY A 89 -1.74 -2.46 -3.19
N ARG A 90 -2.35 -2.59 -2.00
CA ARG A 90 -1.85 -3.44 -0.92
C ARG A 90 -1.82 -4.91 -1.34
N PHE A 91 -2.93 -5.44 -1.85
CA PHE A 91 -3.00 -6.84 -2.31
C PHE A 91 -2.03 -7.12 -3.47
N TYR A 92 -1.90 -6.21 -4.43
CA TYR A 92 -0.90 -6.36 -5.51
C TYR A 92 0.54 -6.33 -4.99
N SER A 93 0.81 -5.55 -3.94
CA SER A 93 2.13 -5.53 -3.28
C SER A 93 2.43 -6.83 -2.55
N ILE A 94 1.43 -7.44 -1.90
CA ILE A 94 1.55 -8.76 -1.26
C ILE A 94 1.81 -9.84 -2.32
N ALA A 95 1.02 -9.86 -3.39
CA ALA A 95 1.23 -10.79 -4.51
C ALA A 95 2.65 -10.66 -5.11
N ARG A 96 3.16 -9.43 -5.21
CA ARG A 96 4.53 -9.17 -5.68
C ARG A 96 5.56 -9.77 -4.71
N GLY A 97 5.36 -9.64 -3.41
CA GLY A 97 6.21 -10.26 -2.38
C GLY A 97 6.28 -11.77 -2.55
N SER A 98 5.12 -12.44 -2.67
CA SER A 98 5.06 -13.89 -2.90
C SER A 98 5.70 -14.32 -4.23
N ALA A 99 5.65 -13.49 -5.27
CA ALA A 99 6.33 -13.76 -6.53
C ALA A 99 7.87 -13.66 -6.39
N THR A 100 8.38 -12.70 -5.62
CA THR A 100 9.81 -12.61 -5.30
C THR A 100 10.28 -13.81 -4.48
N GLU A 101 9.49 -14.25 -3.50
CA GLU A 101 9.77 -15.47 -2.73
C GLU A 101 9.85 -16.71 -3.63
N CYS A 102 8.91 -16.87 -4.57
CA CYS A 102 8.98 -17.94 -5.57
C CYS A 102 10.30 -17.89 -6.37
N GLY A 103 10.72 -16.70 -6.79
CA GLY A 103 12.00 -16.50 -7.48
C GLY A 103 13.20 -16.98 -6.65
N ALA A 104 13.22 -16.70 -5.35
CA ALA A 104 14.26 -17.17 -4.44
C ALA A 104 14.23 -18.70 -4.27
N VAL A 105 13.06 -19.30 -4.14
CA VAL A 105 12.93 -20.76 -4.06
C VAL A 105 13.40 -21.43 -5.35
N LEU A 106 13.09 -20.88 -6.53
CA LEU A 106 13.60 -21.38 -7.81
C LEU A 106 15.14 -21.36 -7.86
N ASP A 107 15.78 -20.30 -7.36
CA ASP A 107 17.23 -20.21 -7.31
C ASP A 107 17.84 -21.27 -6.38
N LEU A 108 17.20 -21.53 -5.23
CA LEU A 108 17.62 -22.61 -4.32
C LEU A 108 17.46 -24.00 -4.96
N LEU A 109 16.38 -24.24 -5.71
CA LEU A 109 16.18 -25.49 -6.43
C LEU A 109 17.27 -25.70 -7.50
N LEU A 110 17.61 -24.66 -8.25
CA LEU A 110 18.68 -24.74 -9.25
C LEU A 110 20.06 -24.95 -8.58
N ALA A 111 20.36 -24.20 -7.52
CA ALA A 111 21.64 -24.31 -6.80
C ALA A 111 21.85 -25.70 -6.18
N ARG A 112 20.76 -26.40 -5.85
CA ARG A 112 20.79 -27.78 -5.35
C ARG A 112 20.69 -28.83 -6.46
N HIS A 113 20.73 -28.41 -7.72
CA HIS A 113 20.60 -29.27 -8.89
C HIS A 113 19.29 -30.08 -8.95
N LEU A 114 18.23 -29.57 -8.34
CA LEU A 114 16.91 -30.22 -8.26
C LEU A 114 16.01 -29.92 -9.47
N VAL A 115 16.39 -28.94 -10.28
CA VAL A 115 15.72 -28.57 -11.52
C VAL A 115 16.74 -28.29 -12.62
N SER A 116 16.36 -28.53 -13.88
CA SER A 116 17.22 -28.18 -15.01
C SER A 116 17.31 -26.67 -15.21
N LYS A 117 18.40 -26.21 -15.86
CA LYS A 117 18.58 -24.79 -16.22
C LYS A 117 17.46 -24.28 -17.14
N SER A 118 16.99 -25.10 -18.07
CA SER A 118 15.91 -24.72 -19.00
C SER A 118 14.59 -24.49 -18.25
N LEU A 119 14.24 -25.41 -17.35
CA LEU A 119 13.00 -25.34 -16.59
C LEU A 119 13.04 -24.21 -15.54
N HIS A 120 14.19 -23.99 -14.91
CA HIS A 120 14.42 -22.80 -14.06
C HIS A 120 14.24 -21.51 -14.86
N HIS A 121 14.84 -21.42 -16.04
CA HIS A 121 14.74 -20.23 -16.89
C HIS A 121 13.30 -19.93 -17.30
N GLU A 122 12.54 -20.94 -17.71
CA GLU A 122 11.12 -20.82 -18.04
C GLU A 122 10.31 -20.28 -16.85
N ALA A 123 10.43 -20.92 -15.68
CA ALA A 123 9.72 -20.54 -14.47
C ALA A 123 10.10 -19.13 -13.99
N ARG A 124 11.41 -18.81 -14.01
CA ARG A 124 11.93 -17.50 -13.61
C ARG A 124 11.45 -16.40 -14.56
N SER A 125 11.32 -16.67 -15.85
CA SER A 125 10.83 -15.71 -16.83
C SER A 125 9.37 -15.31 -16.55
N LEU A 126 8.52 -16.27 -16.17
CA LEU A 126 7.15 -15.99 -15.71
C LEU A 126 7.15 -15.13 -14.45
N ILE A 127 7.95 -15.49 -13.43
CA ILE A 127 8.05 -14.72 -12.18
C ILE A 127 8.51 -13.29 -12.42
N VAL A 128 9.56 -13.07 -13.20
CA VAL A 128 10.07 -11.72 -13.50
C VAL A 128 8.98 -10.87 -14.15
N ARG A 129 8.25 -11.44 -15.12
CA ARG A 129 7.14 -10.75 -15.78
C ARG A 129 6.00 -10.44 -14.82
N ILE A 130 5.63 -11.38 -13.95
CA ILE A 130 4.61 -11.18 -12.91
C ILE A 130 5.03 -10.04 -11.97
N VAL A 131 6.26 -10.06 -11.43
CA VAL A 131 6.79 -9.01 -10.54
C VAL A 131 6.77 -7.63 -11.20
N GLN A 132 7.19 -7.53 -12.46
CA GLN A 132 7.16 -6.28 -13.22
C GLN A 132 5.73 -5.74 -13.37
N MET A 133 4.77 -6.61 -13.71
CA MET A 133 3.37 -6.22 -13.89
C MET A 133 2.73 -5.82 -12.56
N LEU A 134 2.96 -6.57 -11.48
CA LEU A 134 2.44 -6.26 -10.16
C LEU A 134 3.04 -4.98 -9.58
N THR A 135 4.33 -4.72 -9.84
CA THR A 135 4.98 -3.45 -9.44
C THR A 135 4.27 -2.27 -10.10
N ARG A 136 4.03 -2.33 -11.42
CA ARG A 136 3.33 -1.27 -12.15
C ARG A 136 1.87 -1.12 -11.71
N LEU A 137 1.18 -2.22 -11.44
CA LEU A 137 -0.21 -2.19 -10.95
C LEU A 137 -0.30 -1.59 -9.55
N ALA A 138 0.52 -2.06 -8.61
CA ALA A 138 0.57 -1.53 -7.25
C ALA A 138 0.92 -0.04 -7.23
N ASP A 139 1.95 0.38 -7.97
CA ASP A 139 2.34 1.78 -8.09
C ASP A 139 1.21 2.64 -8.71
N ARG A 140 0.56 2.15 -9.77
CA ARG A 140 -0.60 2.83 -10.36
C ARG A 140 -1.74 3.00 -9.35
N MET A 141 -2.01 2.01 -8.52
CA MET A 141 -3.04 2.08 -7.49
C MET A 141 -2.70 3.11 -6.41
N THR A 142 -1.45 3.17 -5.98
CA THR A 142 -0.94 4.16 -5.02
C THR A 142 -0.93 5.58 -5.60
N ARG A 143 -0.52 5.75 -6.87
CA ARG A 143 -0.55 7.05 -7.57
C ARG A 143 -1.97 7.52 -7.87
N ARG A 144 -2.90 6.62 -8.18
CA ARG A 144 -4.33 6.95 -8.27
C ARG A 144 -4.83 7.51 -6.94
N SER A 145 -4.35 6.98 -5.82
CA SER A 145 -4.70 7.51 -4.50
C SER A 145 -4.09 8.90 -4.22
N GLY A 146 -3.03 9.29 -4.94
CA GLY A 146 -2.40 10.61 -4.87
C GLY A 146 -2.85 11.63 -5.94
N ASN A 147 -3.57 11.20 -6.99
CA ASN A 147 -4.06 12.04 -8.09
C ASN A 147 -5.58 11.98 -8.30
N VAL A 148 -6.32 11.48 -7.31
CA VAL A 148 -7.78 11.48 -7.36
C VAL A 148 -8.28 12.80 -6.78
N HIS A 149 -8.30 13.84 -7.62
CA HIS A 149 -9.47 14.71 -7.63
C HIS A 149 -10.60 13.86 -8.23
N ILE A 150 -11.54 13.43 -7.39
CA ILE A 150 -12.75 12.78 -7.89
C ILE A 150 -13.58 13.87 -8.59
N HIS A 151 -13.45 14.01 -9.91
CA HIS A 151 -14.52 14.59 -10.71
C HIS A 151 -15.58 13.51 -10.89
N VAL A 152 -16.66 13.61 -10.11
CA VAL A 152 -17.89 12.84 -10.34
C VAL A 152 -18.66 13.53 -11.47
N PRO A 153 -18.77 12.95 -12.69
CA PRO A 153 -19.58 13.55 -13.73
C PRO A 153 -21.05 13.28 -13.41
N GLY A 154 -21.82 14.37 -13.23
CA GLY A 154 -23.27 14.31 -13.20
C GLY A 154 -23.90 13.85 -11.88
N ARG A 155 -23.70 14.60 -10.80
CA ARG A 155 -24.85 14.93 -9.92
C ARG A 155 -25.14 16.41 -10.09
N VAL A 156 -26.33 16.67 -10.63
CA VAL A 156 -27.01 17.97 -10.59
C VAL A 156 -26.86 18.53 -9.18
N GLY A 157 -26.48 19.79 -9.08
CA GLY A 157 -26.00 20.44 -7.86
C GLY A 157 -26.82 20.13 -6.62
N LEU A 158 -26.18 19.47 -5.66
CA LEU A 158 -26.55 19.49 -4.25
C LEU A 158 -25.25 19.62 -3.46
N HIS A 159 -24.98 20.83 -2.99
CA HIS A 159 -23.97 21.06 -1.95
C HIS A 159 -24.37 20.21 -0.73
N TRP A 160 -23.42 19.46 -0.15
CA TRP A 160 -23.61 18.87 1.18
C TRP A 160 -22.72 19.64 2.15
N PRO A 161 -23.28 20.54 2.99
CA PRO A 161 -22.49 21.26 3.97
C PRO A 161 -22.06 20.29 5.08
N GLY A 162 -20.76 20.27 5.42
CA GLY A 162 -20.28 19.66 6.67
C GLY A 162 -19.74 18.22 6.58
N MET A 163 -18.79 17.92 5.69
CA MET A 163 -17.86 16.82 6.00
C MET A 163 -16.81 17.36 6.96
N ASP A 164 -16.86 16.93 8.20
CA ASP A 164 -15.91 17.31 9.23
C ASP A 164 -14.52 16.71 8.93
N ARG A 165 -13.59 17.57 8.50
CA ARG A 165 -12.24 17.19 8.10
C ARG A 165 -11.18 17.63 9.10
N VAL A 166 -10.17 16.80 9.27
CA VAL A 166 -8.97 17.07 10.06
C VAL A 166 -7.77 17.05 9.13
N VAL A 167 -6.89 18.04 9.25
CA VAL A 167 -5.62 18.05 8.52
C VAL A 167 -4.50 17.64 9.46
N ALA A 168 -3.66 16.71 9.05
CA ALA A 168 -2.55 16.20 9.84
C ALA A 168 -1.22 16.46 9.12
N PHE A 169 -0.35 17.25 9.75
CA PHE A 169 1.00 17.55 9.31
C PHE A 169 2.01 16.81 10.19
N VAL A 170 2.18 15.52 9.93
CA VAL A 170 2.89 14.56 10.80
C VAL A 170 3.89 13.72 10.01
N ASP A 171 5.14 13.58 10.51
CA ASP A 171 6.21 12.84 9.79
C ASP A 171 6.07 11.33 9.96
N ASP A 172 5.69 10.89 11.16
CA ASP A 172 5.57 9.48 11.51
C ASP A 172 4.31 8.87 10.88
N LEU A 173 4.48 8.07 9.82
CA LEU A 173 3.38 7.35 9.15
C LEU A 173 2.61 6.42 10.08
N MET A 174 3.26 5.82 11.08
CA MET A 174 2.60 4.98 12.07
C MET A 174 1.70 5.83 12.98
N PHE A 175 2.09 7.06 13.26
CA PHE A 175 1.28 7.99 14.04
C PHE A 175 0.12 8.57 13.24
N LEU A 176 0.35 8.94 11.98
CA LEU A 176 -0.71 9.34 11.06
C LEU A 176 -1.79 8.25 10.91
N SER A 177 -1.38 6.97 10.88
CA SER A 177 -2.31 5.85 10.88
C SER A 177 -3.17 5.81 12.15
N ARG A 178 -2.61 6.07 13.34
CA ARG A 178 -3.40 6.09 14.59
C ARG A 178 -4.41 7.23 14.61
N ILE A 179 -4.01 8.42 14.15
CA ILE A 179 -4.91 9.58 14.03
C ILE A 179 -6.06 9.25 13.08
N ARG A 180 -5.77 8.61 11.95
CA ARG A 180 -6.77 8.14 10.98
C ARG A 180 -7.75 7.15 11.56
N GLU A 181 -7.27 6.14 12.29
CA GLU A 181 -8.16 5.15 12.91
C GLU A 181 -9.08 5.78 13.96
N ALA A 182 -8.55 6.66 14.82
CA ALA A 182 -9.34 7.39 15.82
C ALA A 182 -10.40 8.31 15.17
N ALA A 183 -10.02 9.03 14.11
CA ALA A 183 -10.91 9.90 13.36
C ALA A 183 -12.01 9.11 12.61
N LYS A 184 -11.64 7.98 11.99
CA LYS A 184 -12.57 7.11 11.27
C LYS A 184 -13.65 6.54 12.19
N ALA A 185 -13.31 6.21 13.43
CA ALA A 185 -14.30 5.78 14.44
C ALA A 185 -15.37 6.85 14.72
N ARG A 186 -15.12 8.11 14.33
CA ARG A 186 -16.01 9.26 14.50
C ARG A 186 -16.60 9.79 13.19
N GLY A 187 -16.39 9.08 12.08
CA GLY A 187 -16.83 9.54 10.75
C GLY A 187 -16.06 10.75 10.22
N LEU A 188 -14.91 11.08 10.82
CA LEU A 188 -14.05 12.19 10.40
C LEU A 188 -13.05 11.71 9.34
N GLU A 189 -12.76 12.58 8.38
CA GLU A 189 -11.73 12.34 7.38
C GLU A 189 -10.42 13.03 7.78
N VAL A 190 -9.29 12.32 7.68
CA VAL A 190 -7.96 12.87 7.98
C VAL A 190 -7.11 12.99 6.72
N GLN A 191 -6.92 14.23 6.28
CA GLN A 191 -6.02 14.57 5.18
C GLN A 191 -4.59 14.76 5.71
N GLY A 192 -3.65 13.97 5.20
CA GLY A 192 -2.24 14.12 5.54
C GLY A 192 -1.56 15.13 4.62
N ALA A 193 -0.83 16.08 5.16
CA ALA A 193 -0.01 17.03 4.41
C ALA A 193 1.49 16.80 4.72
N ARG A 194 2.33 16.90 3.68
CA ARG A 194 3.80 16.67 3.78
C ARG A 194 4.63 17.91 3.48
N THR A 195 4.07 18.87 2.75
CA THR A 195 4.69 20.17 2.48
C THR A 195 3.81 21.30 3.04
N VAL A 196 4.40 22.47 3.27
CA VAL A 196 3.63 23.66 3.70
C VAL A 196 2.57 24.02 2.66
N ALA A 197 2.88 23.87 1.37
CA ALA A 197 1.93 24.14 0.30
C ALA A 197 0.70 23.21 0.38
N ASP A 198 0.91 21.90 0.58
CA ASP A 198 -0.19 20.93 0.74
C ASP A 198 -1.03 21.23 1.99
N LEU A 199 -0.37 21.66 3.07
CA LEU A 199 -1.01 22.03 4.32
C LEU A 199 -1.94 23.24 4.13
N LEU A 200 -1.45 24.32 3.51
CA LEU A 200 -2.24 25.51 3.24
C LEU A 200 -3.42 25.21 2.31
N ALA A 201 -3.19 24.45 1.23
CA ALA A 201 -4.25 24.05 0.30
C ALA A 201 -5.37 23.27 1.02
N ALA A 202 -5.00 22.31 1.88
CA ALA A 202 -5.95 21.55 2.68
C ALA A 202 -6.72 22.43 3.69
N CYS A 203 -6.04 23.40 4.32
CA CYS A 203 -6.65 24.29 5.31
C CYS A 203 -7.64 25.29 4.70
N ARG A 204 -7.49 25.67 3.42
CA ARG A 204 -8.46 26.51 2.71
C ARG A 204 -9.79 25.82 2.47
N GLU A 205 -9.85 24.50 2.58
CA GLU A 205 -11.09 23.72 2.59
C GLU A 205 -11.78 23.69 3.97
N ALA A 206 -11.37 24.59 4.88
CA ALA A 206 -11.97 24.82 6.20
C ALA A 206 -12.09 23.55 7.08
N PRO A 207 -10.96 22.87 7.39
CA PRO A 207 -10.97 21.76 8.32
C PRO A 207 -11.34 22.24 9.72
N ARG A 208 -11.95 21.36 10.50
CA ARG A 208 -12.31 21.68 11.89
C ARG A 208 -11.13 21.66 12.85
N LEU A 209 -10.02 21.03 12.47
CA LEU A 209 -8.82 20.90 13.28
C LEU A 209 -7.59 20.63 12.40
N VAL A 210 -6.46 21.23 12.76
CA VAL A 210 -5.14 20.90 12.24
C VAL A 210 -4.30 20.27 13.35
N ILE A 211 -3.65 19.15 13.06
CA ILE A 211 -2.74 18.44 13.97
C ILE A 211 -1.32 18.58 13.42
N LEU A 212 -0.39 19.14 14.21
CA LEU A 212 1.02 19.25 13.86
C LEU A 212 1.90 18.40 14.76
N ASP A 213 2.84 17.70 14.15
CA ASP A 213 4.01 17.18 14.82
C ASP A 213 5.06 18.29 14.93
N LEU A 214 5.35 18.75 16.15
CA LEU A 214 6.27 19.87 16.41
C LEU A 214 7.74 19.45 16.36
N ASP A 215 8.04 18.15 16.31
CA ASP A 215 9.42 17.64 16.21
C ASP A 215 9.89 17.47 14.76
N ARG A 216 9.03 17.77 13.77
CA ARG A 216 9.38 17.68 12.35
C ARG A 216 10.58 18.56 12.00
N GLY A 217 11.51 17.99 11.24
CA GLY A 217 12.73 18.67 10.80
C GLY A 217 12.66 19.26 9.38
N ARG A 218 11.78 18.78 8.50
CA ARG A 218 11.71 19.27 7.11
C ARG A 218 10.30 19.13 6.45
N PRO A 219 9.66 20.24 6.07
CA PRO A 219 9.90 21.58 6.62
C PRO A 219 9.57 21.58 8.13
N PRO A 220 10.23 22.42 8.93
CA PRO A 220 10.01 22.46 10.37
C PRO A 220 8.62 23.00 10.72
N ALA A 221 8.09 22.56 11.86
CA ALA A 221 6.71 22.85 12.24
C ALA A 221 6.42 24.35 12.45
N ASN A 222 7.43 25.13 12.86
CA ASN A 222 7.33 26.58 13.01
C ASN A 222 7.09 27.30 11.68
N GLU A 223 7.71 26.84 10.59
CA GLU A 223 7.48 27.37 9.24
C GLU A 223 6.04 27.11 8.80
N ALA A 224 5.56 25.89 9.02
CA ALA A 224 4.17 25.50 8.74
C ALA A 224 3.17 26.35 9.55
N LEU A 225 3.45 26.58 10.83
CA LEU A 225 2.61 27.37 11.71
C LEU A 225 2.58 28.85 11.33
N ALA A 226 3.76 29.42 11.03
CA ALA A 226 3.87 30.80 10.55
C ALA A 226 3.11 31.00 9.24
N ALA A 227 3.20 30.04 8.31
CA ALA A 227 2.46 30.08 7.06
C ALA A 227 0.94 30.04 7.27
N LEU A 228 0.45 29.16 8.17
CA LEU A 228 -0.98 29.09 8.52
C LEU A 228 -1.49 30.39 9.14
N ARG A 229 -0.71 31.02 10.02
CA ARG A 229 -1.11 32.28 10.68
C ARG A 229 -0.88 33.51 9.80
N GLY A 230 -0.10 33.40 8.73
CA GLY A 230 0.05 34.43 7.72
C GLY A 230 -1.16 34.58 6.79
N GLU A 231 -2.07 33.61 6.74
CA GLU A 231 -3.32 33.71 5.97
C GLU A 231 -4.49 34.17 6.86
N PRO A 232 -5.04 35.40 6.67
CA PRO A 232 -6.12 35.92 7.51
C PRO A 232 -7.36 35.02 7.58
N ALA A 233 -7.67 34.34 6.47
CA ALA A 233 -8.79 33.40 6.39
C ALA A 233 -8.59 32.14 7.25
N LEU A 234 -7.36 31.82 7.65
CA LEU A 234 -7.00 30.64 8.42
C LEU A 234 -6.63 30.98 9.88
N ALA A 235 -6.65 32.27 10.25
CA ALA A 235 -6.19 32.75 11.55
C ALA A 235 -6.94 32.11 12.72
N SER A 236 -8.25 31.84 12.56
CA SER A 236 -9.10 31.21 13.57
C SER A 236 -9.11 29.68 13.53
N LEU A 237 -8.33 29.04 12.66
CA LEU A 237 -8.33 27.58 12.61
C LEU A 237 -7.74 26.98 13.90
N PRO A 238 -8.42 26.01 14.55
CA PRO A 238 -7.87 25.25 15.66
C PRO A 238 -6.63 24.46 15.25
N ILE A 239 -5.54 24.65 15.99
CA ILE A 239 -4.27 23.97 15.76
C ILE A 239 -3.83 23.26 17.05
N VAL A 240 -3.63 21.94 16.96
CA VAL A 240 -3.06 21.13 18.04
C VAL A 240 -1.68 20.63 17.63
N GLY A 241 -0.65 21.05 18.36
CA GLY A 241 0.72 20.57 18.22
C GLY A 241 1.06 19.52 19.27
N PHE A 242 1.79 18.47 18.89
CA PHE A 242 2.39 17.55 19.86
C PHE A 242 3.91 17.48 19.70
N PHE A 243 4.61 17.21 20.80
CA PHE A 243 6.08 17.11 20.84
C PHE A 243 6.56 15.99 21.77
N SER A 244 7.80 15.54 21.57
CA SER A 244 8.51 14.60 22.43
C SER A 244 9.08 15.32 23.66
N HIS A 245 9.20 14.62 24.79
CA HIS A 245 9.46 15.18 26.15
C HIS A 245 10.76 15.98 26.36
N VAL A 246 11.52 16.32 25.31
CA VAL A 246 12.86 16.91 25.43
C VAL A 246 12.85 18.45 25.35
N HIS A 247 11.73 19.11 25.05
CA HIS A 247 11.71 20.58 24.94
C HIS A 247 10.39 21.23 25.40
N ALA A 248 10.26 21.55 26.69
CA ALA A 248 9.15 22.37 27.21
C ALA A 248 9.03 23.72 26.49
N ASP A 249 10.17 24.30 26.09
CA ASP A 249 10.27 25.55 25.34
C ASP A 249 9.59 25.47 23.97
N ARG A 250 9.63 24.32 23.29
CA ARG A 250 8.95 24.15 21.98
C ARG A 250 7.44 24.25 22.10
N GLY A 251 6.87 23.69 23.17
CA GLY A 251 5.44 23.79 23.43
C GLY A 251 5.00 25.23 23.71
N GLN A 252 5.86 26.03 24.36
CA GLN A 252 5.61 27.44 24.61
C GLN A 252 5.76 28.27 23.32
N GLN A 253 6.87 28.10 22.59
CA GLN A 253 7.13 28.75 21.30
C GLN A 253 6.04 28.47 20.28
N ALA A 254 5.55 27.23 20.20
CA ALA A 254 4.45 26.88 19.31
C ALA A 254 3.16 27.63 19.69
N ARG A 255 2.85 27.77 20.98
CA ARG A 255 1.69 28.55 21.45
C ARG A 255 1.82 30.03 21.11
N GLU A 256 3.00 30.61 21.33
CA GLU A 256 3.30 32.00 20.97
C GLU A 256 3.21 32.25 19.45
N ALA A 257 3.61 31.27 18.65
CA ALA A 257 3.48 31.30 17.19
C ALA A 257 2.05 31.02 16.68
N GLY A 258 1.08 30.82 17.57
CA GLY A 258 -0.34 30.70 17.23
C GLY A 258 -0.91 29.28 17.24
N CYS A 259 -0.21 28.29 17.79
CA CYS A 259 -0.76 26.96 18.04
C CYS A 259 -1.80 27.02 19.18
N THR A 260 -3.03 26.57 18.94
CA THR A 260 -4.12 26.64 19.92
C THR A 260 -3.83 25.82 21.17
N ARG A 261 -3.28 24.60 21.00
CA ARG A 261 -2.79 23.77 22.11
C ARG A 261 -1.50 23.07 21.69
N ALA A 262 -0.47 23.13 22.52
CA ALA A 262 0.74 22.33 22.36
C ALA A 262 0.91 21.41 23.58
N MET A 263 1.13 20.10 23.36
CA MET A 263 1.20 19.14 24.45
C MET A 263 2.19 17.98 24.19
N PRO A 264 2.69 17.30 25.23
CA PRO A 264 3.52 16.12 25.04
C PRO A 264 2.77 14.99 24.30
N ARG A 265 3.48 14.20 23.51
CA ARG A 265 2.90 13.09 22.71
C ARG A 265 2.07 12.11 23.55
N SER A 266 2.50 11.81 24.78
CA SER A 266 1.75 10.92 25.69
C SER A 266 0.40 11.52 26.12
N VAL A 267 0.29 12.84 26.24
CA VAL A 267 -0.95 13.55 26.57
C VAL A 267 -1.83 13.61 25.33
N PHE A 268 -1.25 13.94 24.16
CA PHE A 268 -1.97 13.96 22.89
C PHE A 268 -2.66 12.63 22.58
N VAL A 269 -1.96 11.50 22.75
CA VAL A 269 -2.55 10.17 22.51
C VAL A 269 -3.72 9.88 23.45
N LYS A 270 -3.63 10.30 24.72
CA LYS A 270 -4.71 10.13 25.70
C LYS A 270 -5.93 11.01 25.40
N GLU A 271 -5.71 12.21 24.87
CA GLU A 271 -6.76 13.19 24.56
C GLU A 271 -7.26 13.13 23.11
N LEU A 272 -6.69 12.29 22.24
CA LEU A 272 -6.94 12.28 20.80
C LEU A 272 -8.44 12.21 20.46
N ASP A 273 -9.18 11.29 21.07
CA ASP A 273 -10.62 11.15 20.84
C ASP A 273 -11.40 12.40 21.25
N THR A 274 -11.02 13.03 22.36
CA THR A 274 -11.63 14.27 22.85
C THR A 274 -11.33 15.45 21.93
N LEU A 275 -10.08 15.56 21.45
CA LEU A 275 -9.65 16.61 20.52
C LEU A 275 -10.36 16.50 19.17
N LEU A 276 -10.57 15.27 18.68
CA LEU A 276 -11.33 14.99 17.48
C LEU A 276 -12.84 15.24 17.68
N ALA A 277 -13.36 14.98 18.87
CA ALA A 277 -14.76 15.27 19.22
C ALA A 277 -15.06 16.76 19.28
N SER A 278 -14.19 17.50 19.97
CA SER A 278 -14.34 18.90 20.31
C SER A 278 -12.99 19.62 20.16
N PRO A 279 -12.68 20.14 18.96
CA PRO A 279 -11.49 20.94 18.73
C PRO A 279 -11.42 22.11 19.70
N PRO A 280 -10.23 22.47 20.19
CA PRO A 280 -10.08 23.63 21.06
C PRO A 280 -10.44 24.90 20.29
N ALA A 281 -11.20 25.81 20.92
CA ALA A 281 -11.51 27.10 20.32
C ALA A 281 -10.23 27.90 20.08
N SER A 282 -10.10 28.53 18.91
CA SER A 282 -9.09 29.57 18.68
C SER A 282 -9.38 30.75 19.61
N ARG A 283 -8.36 31.25 20.31
CA ARG A 283 -8.44 32.53 21.03
C ARG A 283 -8.39 33.69 20.05
#